data_AF-A0A662VAA5-F1
#
_entry.id   AF-A0A662VAA5-F1
#
_cell.length_a   1.000
_cell.length_b   1.000
_cell.length_c   1.000
_cell.angle_alpha   90.00
_cell.angle_beta   90.00
_cell.angle_gamma   90.00
#
_symmetry.space_group_name_H-M   'P 1'
#
loop_
_entity.id
_entity.type
_entity.pdbx_description
1 polymer ?
#
loop_
_entity_poly.entity_id
_entity_poly.type
_entity_poly.pdbx_seq_one_letter_code
_entity_poly.pdbx_strand_id
1 'polypeptide(L)'
;ALQVAVTAIPRDLEEASYVVGARDRDTLIRVVAPLAVGASTPLIVFASIHLVTEVSTSITIGALGPTMGWGSTAPVSYVVFRDITISSLLYVGAAVIEVFLSIAVTLVALLAVLKLANIRWG
;
A
#
# COMPACT_ATOMS: atom_id res chain seq x y z
N ALA A 1 4.33 -8.44 -10.14
CA ALA A 1 3.65 -9.12 -9.02
C ALA A 1 2.21 -9.50 -9.36
N LEU A 2 1.32 -8.52 -9.56
CA LEU A 2 -0.09 -8.78 -9.91
C LEU A 2 -0.25 -9.61 -11.20
N GLN A 3 0.54 -9.32 -12.23
CA GLN A 3 0.53 -10.10 -13.48
C GLN A 3 0.84 -11.58 -13.24
N VAL A 4 1.83 -11.89 -12.40
CA VAL A 4 2.20 -13.27 -12.05
C VAL A 4 1.07 -13.94 -11.25
N ALA A 5 0.47 -13.21 -10.30
CA ALA A 5 -0.66 -13.68 -9.52
C ALA A 5 -1.87 -14.02 -10.41
N VAL A 6 -2.16 -13.20 -11.42
CA VAL A 6 -3.23 -13.46 -12.40
C VAL A 6 -2.90 -14.70 -13.25
N THR A 7 -1.67 -14.81 -13.77
CA THR A 7 -1.29 -15.96 -14.60
C THR A 7 -1.19 -17.28 -13.84
N ALA A 8 -1.11 -17.23 -12.50
CA ALA A 8 -1.08 -18.41 -11.63
C ALA A 8 -2.47 -18.94 -11.28
N ILE A 9 -3.54 -18.22 -11.63
CA ILE A 9 -4.92 -18.69 -11.38
C ILE A 9 -5.23 -19.87 -12.31
N PRO A 10 -5.72 -21.01 -11.78
CA PRO A 10 -6.11 -22.14 -12.60
C PRO A 10 -7.22 -21.75 -13.58
N ARG A 11 -7.05 -22.09 -14.86
CA ARG A 11 -8.05 -21.82 -15.91
C ARG A 11 -9.40 -22.48 -15.64
N ASP A 12 -9.39 -23.62 -14.96
CA ASP A 12 -10.59 -24.36 -14.57
C ASP A 12 -11.60 -23.48 -13.78
N LEU A 13 -11.11 -22.52 -12.99
CA LEU A 13 -11.97 -21.59 -12.25
C LEU A 13 -12.63 -20.56 -13.17
N GLU A 14 -11.92 -20.10 -14.20
CA GLU A 14 -12.48 -19.21 -15.22
C GLU A 14 -13.48 -19.97 -16.09
N GLU A 15 -13.15 -21.18 -16.54
CA GLU A 15 -14.02 -22.04 -17.35
C GLU A 15 -15.31 -22.40 -16.60
N ALA A 16 -15.22 -22.76 -15.32
CA ALA A 16 -16.39 -23.02 -14.47
C ALA A 16 -17.32 -21.79 -14.39
N SER A 17 -16.78 -20.57 -14.36
CA SER A 17 -17.60 -19.36 -14.33
C SER A 17 -18.41 -19.17 -15.62
N TYR A 18 -17.82 -19.50 -16.77
CA TYR A 18 -18.50 -19.44 -18.06
C TYR A 18 -19.59 -20.52 -18.18
N VAL A 19 -19.37 -21.71 -17.61
CA VAL A 19 -20.39 -22.78 -17.55
C VAL A 19 -21.61 -22.34 -16.73
N VAL A 20 -21.41 -21.50 -15.71
CA VAL A 20 -22.49 -20.91 -14.90
C VAL A 20 -23.14 -19.69 -15.59
N GLY A 21 -22.68 -19.32 -16.79
CA GLY A 21 -23.24 -18.23 -17.59
C GLY A 21 -22.66 -16.84 -17.26
N ALA A 22 -21.55 -16.77 -16.54
CA ALA A 22 -20.86 -15.49 -16.31
C ALA A 22 -20.31 -14.92 -17.63
N ARG A 23 -20.38 -13.60 -17.76
CA ARG A 23 -19.70 -12.86 -18.84
C ARG A 23 -18.26 -12.56 -18.42
N ASP A 24 -17.39 -12.25 -19.39
CA ASP A 24 -15.96 -11.95 -19.14
C ASP A 24 -15.74 -10.93 -18.01
N ARG A 25 -16.59 -9.89 -17.94
CA ARG A 25 -16.53 -8.88 -16.88
C ARG A 25 -16.86 -9.46 -15.51
N ASP A 26 -17.86 -10.33 -15.43
CA ASP A 26 -18.27 -10.97 -14.19
C ASP A 26 -17.23 -11.99 -13.73
N THR A 27 -16.58 -12.71 -14.64
CA THR A 27 -15.46 -13.61 -14.35
C THR A 27 -14.25 -12.83 -13.85
N LEU A 28 -13.87 -11.74 -14.54
CA LEU A 28 -12.76 -10.89 -14.12
C LEU A 28 -12.99 -10.31 -12.73
N ILE A 29 -14.20 -9.81 -12.49
CA ILE A 29 -14.52 -9.18 -11.22
C ILE A 29 -14.67 -10.27 -10.15
N ARG A 30 -15.56 -11.23 -10.29
CA ARG A 30 -15.93 -12.11 -9.17
C ARG A 30 -14.97 -13.28 -8.93
N VAL A 31 -14.09 -13.60 -9.89
CA VAL A 31 -13.18 -14.75 -9.80
C VAL A 31 -11.73 -14.30 -9.83
N VAL A 32 -11.30 -13.65 -10.91
CA VAL A 32 -9.87 -13.39 -11.16
C VAL A 32 -9.30 -12.34 -10.20
N ALA A 33 -9.95 -11.18 -10.10
CA ALA A 33 -9.49 -10.07 -9.27
C ALA A 33 -9.36 -10.42 -7.77
N PRO A 34 -10.34 -11.03 -7.09
CA PRO A 34 -10.21 -11.34 -5.66
C PRO A 34 -9.12 -12.37 -5.40
N LEU A 35 -8.95 -13.37 -6.27
CA LEU A 35 -7.85 -14.35 -6.17
C LEU A 35 -6.48 -13.68 -6.37
N ALA A 36 -6.36 -12.80 -7.36
CA ALA A 36 -5.13 -12.07 -7.63
C ALA A 36 -4.76 -11.09 -6.50
N VAL A 37 -5.75 -10.40 -5.92
CA VAL A 37 -5.57 -9.50 -4.78
C VAL A 37 -5.18 -10.29 -3.52
N GLY A 38 -5.85 -11.41 -3.25
CA GLY A 38 -5.49 -12.30 -2.14
C GLY A 38 -4.04 -12.78 -2.23
N ALA A 39 -3.63 -13.28 -3.40
CA ALA A 39 -2.26 -13.74 -3.64
C ALA A 39 -1.22 -12.62 -3.58
N SER A 40 -1.57 -11.39 -3.96
CA SER A 40 -0.66 -10.23 -3.94
C SER A 40 -0.65 -9.44 -2.63
N THR A 41 -1.56 -9.73 -1.70
CA THR A 41 -1.68 -9.06 -0.39
C THR A 41 -0.35 -8.89 0.35
N PRO A 42 0.49 -9.93 0.56
CA PRO A 42 1.76 -9.76 1.28
C PRO A 42 2.73 -8.81 0.55
N LEU A 43 2.73 -8.82 -0.79
CA LEU A 43 3.56 -7.92 -1.59
C LEU A 43 3.04 -6.48 -1.55
N ILE A 44 1.72 -6.29 -1.53
CA ILE A 44 1.10 -4.97 -1.36
C ILE A 44 1.46 -4.39 0.01
N VAL A 45 1.42 -5.21 1.06
CA VAL A 45 1.84 -4.82 2.42
C VAL A 45 3.32 -4.42 2.42
N PHE A 46 4.20 -5.25 1.86
CA PHE A 46 5.62 -4.95 1.77
C PHE A 46 5.91 -3.66 1.00
N ALA A 47 5.29 -3.49 -0.16
CA ALA A 47 5.43 -2.29 -0.97
C ALA A 47 4.94 -1.03 -0.24
N SER A 48 3.85 -1.14 0.52
CA SER A 48 3.31 -0.01 1.30
C SER A 48 4.27 0.41 2.42
N ILE A 49 4.83 -0.56 3.16
CA ILE A 49 5.86 -0.28 4.17
C ILE A 49 7.09 0.37 3.52
N HIS A 50 7.53 -0.16 2.38
CA HIS A 50 8.68 0.36 1.66
C HIS A 50 8.45 1.81 1.23
N LEU A 51 7.30 2.14 0.65
CA LEU A 51 6.95 3.51 0.23
C LEU A 51 6.96 4.51 1.39
N VAL A 52 6.50 4.10 2.58
CA VAL A 52 6.45 4.97 3.76
C VAL A 52 7.84 5.17 4.37
N THR A 53 8.70 4.16 4.29
CA THR A 53 10.05 4.18 4.87
C THR A 53 11.13 4.63 3.89
N GLU A 54 10.78 4.85 2.62
CA GLU A 54 11.70 5.33 1.60
C GLU A 54 12.15 6.77 1.92
N VAL A 55 13.47 7.00 1.98
CA VAL A 55 14.07 8.29 2.35
C VAL A 55 14.60 9.08 1.14
N SER A 56 15.07 8.41 0.08
CA SER A 56 15.79 9.09 -1.01
C SER A 56 14.85 9.86 -1.92
N THR A 57 13.76 9.21 -2.35
CA THR A 57 12.68 9.86 -3.13
C THR A 57 11.92 10.86 -2.28
N SER A 58 11.77 10.60 -0.97
CA SER A 58 11.09 11.54 -0.09
C SER A 58 11.83 12.86 0.07
N ILE A 59 13.17 12.87 0.09
CA ILE A 59 13.97 14.11 0.04
C ILE A 59 13.66 14.92 -1.22
N THR A 60 13.60 14.24 -2.36
CA THR A 60 13.34 14.88 -3.65
C THR A 60 11.94 15.48 -3.71
N ILE A 61 10.92 14.75 -3.26
CA ILE A 61 9.51 15.19 -3.30
C ILE A 61 9.22 16.22 -2.19
N GLY A 62 9.72 15.98 -0.98
CA GLY A 62 9.50 16.82 0.20
C GLY A 62 10.12 18.21 0.08
N ALA A 63 11.17 18.37 -0.71
CA ALA A 63 11.78 19.67 -1.01
C ALA A 63 10.93 20.55 -1.95
N LEU A 64 9.90 20.00 -2.62
CA LEU A 64 9.10 20.71 -3.63
C LEU A 64 7.89 21.46 -3.04
N GLY A 65 7.57 21.27 -1.77
CA GLY A 65 6.32 21.76 -1.19
C GLY A 65 6.43 22.14 0.29
N PRO A 66 5.33 22.63 0.87
CA PRO A 66 5.27 22.91 2.30
C PRO A 66 5.45 21.61 3.09
N THR A 67 6.28 21.71 4.13
CA THR A 67 6.76 20.56 4.91
C THR A 67 6.03 20.41 6.24
N MET A 68 5.23 21.41 6.61
CA MET A 68 4.53 21.52 7.89
C MET A 68 3.19 22.23 7.69
N GLY A 69 2.25 21.99 8.60
CA GLY A 69 0.92 22.61 8.59
C GLY A 69 -0.13 21.87 7.77
N TRP A 70 -1.35 22.41 7.76
CA TRP A 70 -2.47 21.86 7.01
C TRP A 70 -2.20 21.98 5.51
N GLY A 71 -2.28 20.87 4.79
CA GLY A 71 -1.93 20.79 3.37
C GLY A 71 -0.45 20.46 3.09
N SER A 72 0.33 20.06 4.11
CA SER A 72 1.65 19.48 3.89
C SER A 72 1.56 18.24 3.01
N THR A 73 2.35 18.22 1.94
CA THR A 73 2.50 17.08 1.03
C THR A 73 3.82 16.34 1.26
N ALA A 74 4.62 16.77 2.24
CA ALA A 74 5.89 16.15 2.54
C ALA A 74 5.69 14.73 3.10
N PRO A 75 6.40 13.73 2.57
CA PRO A 75 6.39 12.40 3.15
C PRO A 75 6.98 12.41 4.57
N VAL A 76 6.47 11.53 5.45
CA VAL A 76 6.90 11.47 6.87
C VAL A 76 8.41 11.25 7.00
N SER A 77 9.00 10.39 6.17
CA SER A 77 10.44 10.13 6.17
C SER A 77 11.28 11.39 5.88
N TYR A 78 10.77 12.32 5.08
CA TYR A 78 11.43 13.60 4.83
C TYR A 78 11.32 14.56 6.02
N VAL A 79 10.15 14.64 6.67
CA VAL A 79 9.95 15.46 7.87
C VAL A 79 10.92 15.01 8.97
N VAL A 80 10.97 13.71 9.21
CA VAL A 80 11.90 13.08 10.15
C VAL A 80 13.36 13.37 9.80
N PHE A 81 13.75 13.20 8.53
CA PHE A 81 15.11 13.52 8.07
C PHE A 81 15.47 14.99 8.33
N ARG A 82 14.55 15.89 8.01
CA ARG A 82 14.72 17.33 8.20
C ARG A 82 14.85 17.69 9.68
N ASP A 83 14.04 17.11 10.53
CA ASP A 83 14.05 17.37 11.98
C ASP A 83 15.34 16.88 12.63
N ILE A 84 15.85 15.70 12.24
CA ILE A 84 17.17 15.22 12.71
C ILE A 84 18.30 16.13 12.22
N THR A 85 18.21 16.60 10.97
CA THR A 85 19.25 17.44 10.35
C THR A 85 19.29 18.84 10.98
N ILE A 86 18.14 19.43 11.29
CA ILE A 86 18.03 20.80 11.82
C ILE A 86 18.15 20.83 13.35
N SER A 87 17.47 19.93 14.04
CA SER A 87 17.32 19.96 15.51
C SER A 87 18.34 19.10 16.24
N SER A 88 19.30 18.51 15.51
CA SER A 88 20.34 17.60 15.99
C SER A 88 19.80 16.25 16.53
N LEU A 89 20.71 15.33 16.88
CA LEU A 89 20.40 13.96 17.30
C LEU A 89 19.55 13.85 18.58
N LEU A 90 19.33 14.96 19.30
CA LEU A 90 18.51 15.02 20.51
C LEU A 90 17.07 14.53 20.29
N TYR A 91 16.53 14.63 19.07
CA TYR A 91 15.15 14.27 18.75
C TYR A 91 15.00 12.93 18.01
N VAL A 92 16.09 12.15 17.87
CA VAL A 92 16.06 10.86 17.17
C VAL A 92 15.04 9.90 17.78
N GLY A 93 14.88 9.90 19.11
CA GLY A 93 13.86 9.08 19.77
C GLY A 93 12.43 9.40 19.34
N ALA A 94 12.10 10.69 19.21
CA ALA A 94 10.78 11.13 18.74
C ALA A 94 10.58 10.79 17.25
N ALA A 95 11.61 11.03 16.43
CA ALA A 95 11.60 10.68 15.01
C ALA A 95 11.35 9.18 14.75
N VAL A 96 11.95 8.30 15.54
CA VAL A 96 11.73 6.85 15.44
C VAL A 96 10.27 6.51 15.73
N ILE A 97 9.67 7.13 16.76
CA ILE A 97 8.26 6.93 17.10
C ILE A 97 7.34 7.37 15.95
N GLU A 98 7.64 8.51 15.31
CA GLU A 98 6.86 9.00 14.16
C GLU A 98 6.89 8.03 12.98
N VAL A 99 8.06 7.47 12.66
CA VAL A 99 8.17 6.45 11.61
C VAL A 99 7.33 5.22 11.97
N PHE A 100 7.44 4.69 13.19
CA PHE A 100 6.63 3.54 13.60
C PHE A 100 5.13 3.82 13.59
N LEU A 101 4.71 5.01 14.02
CA LEU A 101 3.32 5.43 13.99
C LEU A 101 2.81 5.50 12.53
N SER A 102 3.61 6.04 11.61
CA SER A 102 3.26 6.13 10.19
C SER A 102 3.09 4.75 9.55
N ILE A 103 3.94 3.79 9.90
CA ILE A 103 3.81 2.39 9.47
C ILE A 103 2.53 1.78 10.05
N ALA A 104 2.25 1.97 11.34
CA ALA A 104 1.06 1.43 11.98
C ALA A 104 -0.23 1.97 11.35
N VAL A 105 -0.32 3.28 11.13
CA VAL A 105 -1.48 3.91 10.46
C VAL A 105 -1.63 3.38 9.03
N THR A 106 -0.53 3.26 8.28
CA THR A 106 -0.55 2.73 6.92
C THR A 106 -1.04 1.28 6.89
N LEU A 107 -0.59 0.44 7.82
CA LEU A 107 -1.04 -0.94 7.92
C LEU A 107 -2.52 -1.04 8.29
N VAL A 108 -3.00 -0.24 9.24
CA VAL A 108 -4.42 -0.20 9.61
C VAL A 108 -5.28 0.24 8.42
N ALA A 109 -4.88 1.31 7.73
CA ALA A 109 -5.58 1.80 6.54
C ALA A 109 -5.59 0.76 5.42
N LEU A 110 -4.44 0.12 5.15
CA LEU A 110 -4.32 -0.90 4.12
C LEU A 110 -5.18 -2.12 4.44
N LEU A 111 -5.15 -2.61 5.68
CA LEU A 111 -6.00 -3.73 6.12
C LEU A 111 -7.48 -3.37 6.04
N ALA A 112 -7.88 -2.14 6.36
CA ALA A 112 -9.25 -1.67 6.19
C ALA A 112 -9.67 -1.67 4.72
N VAL A 113 -8.80 -1.18 3.81
CA VAL A 113 -9.05 -1.19 2.36
C VAL A 113 -9.13 -2.61 1.82
N LEU A 114 -8.20 -3.49 2.19
CA LEU A 114 -8.20 -4.89 1.78
C LEU A 114 -9.44 -5.62 2.31
N LYS A 115 -9.86 -5.35 3.56
CA LYS A 115 -11.08 -5.93 4.14
C LYS A 115 -12.33 -5.45 3.41
N LEU A 116 -12.44 -4.15 3.11
CA LEU A 116 -13.54 -3.61 2.28
C LEU A 116 -13.53 -4.19 0.87
N ALA A 117 -12.35 -4.38 0.29
CA ALA A 117 -12.14 -5.04 -0.99
C ALA A 117 -12.36 -6.56 -0.92
N ASN A 118 -12.44 -7.18 0.25
CA ASN A 118 -12.83 -8.58 0.37
C ASN A 118 -14.35 -8.70 0.59
N ILE A 119 -14.94 -7.81 1.41
CA ILE A 119 -16.39 -7.74 1.65
C ILE A 119 -17.18 -7.35 0.40
N ARG A 120 -16.63 -6.51 -0.49
CA ARG A 120 -17.30 -6.15 -1.75
C ARG A 120 -17.33 -7.26 -2.79
N TRP A 121 -16.55 -8.33 -2.59
CA TRP A 121 -16.28 -9.35 -3.60
C TRP A 121 -16.63 -10.78 -3.12
N GLY A 122 -16.87 -10.97 -1.81
CA GLY A 122 -17.55 -12.15 -1.25
C GLY A 122 -19.05 -11.99 -1.23
#